data_AF-A0ABD1N8Z3-F1
#
_entry.id   AF-A0ABD1N8Z3-F1
#
_cell.length_a   1.000
_cell.length_b   1.000
_cell.length_c   1.000
_cell.angle_alpha   90.00
_cell.angle_beta   90.00
_cell.angle_gamma   90.00
#
_symmetry.space_group_name_H-M   'P 1'
#
loop_
_entity.id
_entity.type
_entity.pdbx_description
1 polymer ?
#
loop_
_entity_poly.entity_id
_entity_poly.type
_entity_poly.pdbx_seq_one_letter_code
_entity_poly.pdbx_strand_id
1 'polypeptide(L)'
;MSTLPPNEAPKEQSVAKPEDPPMDQPGSESPEAEEEEEEGECGFCLFMKGGGCKDEFTDWEKCVQEAETNNEDLLEKCAQITAALKQCMDGHSDYYEPILRTEKLAEEQAIIELEKEKQDSLPNEPQPQPSSSQDQK
;
A
#
# COMPACT_ATOMS: atom_id res chain seq x y z
N MET A 1 -45.24 39.11 10.05
CA MET A 1 -46.59 38.53 10.03
C MET A 1 -46.45 37.02 10.11
N SER A 2 -46.81 36.49 11.27
CA SER A 2 -46.78 35.09 11.69
C SER A 2 -47.76 34.22 10.91
N THR A 3 -47.50 32.91 10.80
CA THR A 3 -48.27 31.81 11.45
C THR A 3 -47.80 30.41 10.99
N LEU A 4 -47.50 29.55 11.97
CA LEU A 4 -47.61 28.07 12.00
C LEU A 4 -49.00 27.69 12.61
N PRO A 5 -49.40 26.41 12.85
CA PRO A 5 -49.33 25.09 12.16
C PRO A 5 -50.79 24.48 12.03
N PRO A 6 -51.13 23.14 12.02
CA PRO A 6 -50.78 22.01 12.95
C PRO A 6 -50.37 20.68 12.23
N ASN A 7 -49.48 19.83 12.74
CA ASN A 7 -49.59 18.74 13.75
C ASN A 7 -50.77 17.75 13.57
N GLU A 8 -50.48 16.44 13.53
CA GLU A 8 -50.99 15.37 14.44
C GLU A 8 -50.72 13.95 13.85
N ALA A 9 -50.20 13.06 14.71
CA ALA A 9 -49.89 11.63 14.49
C ALA A 9 -51.12 10.72 14.67
N PRO A 10 -50.97 9.38 14.51
CA PRO A 10 -51.16 8.47 15.68
C PRO A 10 -50.15 7.28 15.72
N LYS A 11 -49.48 7.02 16.87
CA LYS A 11 -49.77 6.00 17.94
C LYS A 11 -49.63 4.52 17.50
N GLU A 12 -48.59 3.79 17.96
CA GLU A 12 -48.45 3.04 19.24
C GLU A 12 -49.15 1.67 19.27
N GLN A 13 -48.37 0.63 19.58
CA GLN A 13 -48.64 -0.58 20.41
C GLN A 13 -47.92 -1.79 19.83
N SER A 14 -47.38 -2.79 20.54
CA SER A 14 -47.03 -3.08 21.94
C SER A 14 -46.66 -4.57 21.95
N VAL A 15 -46.05 -5.04 23.04
CA VAL A 15 -46.07 -6.43 23.56
C VAL A 15 -44.81 -7.28 23.34
N ALA A 16 -44.47 -7.95 24.44
CA ALA A 16 -43.24 -8.57 24.84
C ALA A 16 -43.03 -10.02 24.34
N LYS A 17 -41.77 -10.45 24.47
CA LYS A 17 -41.20 -11.82 24.57
C LYS A 17 -42.06 -12.72 25.52
N PRO A 18 -42.22 -14.07 25.35
CA PRO A 18 -41.11 -15.04 25.39
C PRO A 18 -41.22 -16.43 24.70
N GLU A 19 -40.07 -17.13 24.75
CA GLU A 19 -39.83 -18.59 24.77
C GLU A 19 -39.68 -19.43 23.47
N ASP A 20 -38.64 -20.28 23.50
CA ASP A 20 -38.10 -21.24 22.52
C ASP A 20 -38.79 -22.62 22.65
N PRO A 21 -38.82 -23.45 21.59
CA PRO A 21 -38.15 -24.76 21.73
C PRO A 21 -37.34 -25.21 20.48
N PRO A 22 -36.45 -26.20 20.65
CA PRO A 22 -35.33 -26.48 19.77
C PRO A 22 -35.69 -27.46 18.64
N MET A 23 -34.92 -27.47 17.54
CA MET A 23 -34.93 -28.61 16.62
C MET A 23 -33.56 -28.91 16.01
N ASP A 24 -33.23 -30.19 16.15
CA ASP A 24 -32.00 -30.91 15.85
C ASP A 24 -31.77 -31.10 14.33
N GLN A 25 -30.50 -31.37 13.98
CA GLN A 25 -29.85 -31.56 12.67
C GLN A 25 -30.52 -32.62 11.74
N PRO A 26 -30.26 -32.70 10.40
CA PRO A 26 -28.95 -33.07 9.80
C PRO A 26 -28.61 -32.51 8.40
N GLY A 27 -27.41 -32.85 7.94
CA GLY A 27 -26.69 -32.29 6.80
C GLY A 27 -27.40 -32.22 5.45
N SER A 28 -26.96 -31.25 4.66
CA SER A 28 -27.03 -31.27 3.20
C SER A 28 -25.67 -30.83 2.68
N GLU A 29 -24.88 -31.84 2.38
CA GLU A 29 -23.94 -31.89 1.28
C GLU A 29 -24.43 -31.13 0.03
N SER A 30 -23.55 -30.29 -0.54
CA SER A 30 -23.43 -29.85 -1.95
C SER A 30 -23.26 -28.32 -2.10
N PRO A 31 -22.46 -27.85 -3.08
CA PRO A 31 -21.24 -28.38 -3.66
C PRO A 31 -20.02 -27.53 -3.27
N GLU A 32 -18.81 -28.05 -3.46
CA GLU A 32 -17.63 -27.22 -3.73
C GLU A 32 -18.00 -26.26 -4.86
N ALA A 33 -18.36 -25.03 -4.50
CA ALA A 33 -18.16 -23.92 -5.39
C ALA A 33 -16.64 -23.84 -5.53
N GLU A 34 -16.14 -24.30 -6.67
CA GLU A 34 -14.88 -23.82 -7.19
C GLU A 34 -15.00 -22.29 -7.13
N GLU A 35 -14.38 -21.71 -6.11
CA GLU A 35 -14.10 -20.29 -6.07
C GLU A 35 -13.21 -20.07 -7.30
N GLU A 36 -13.84 -19.76 -8.44
CA GLU A 36 -13.24 -18.83 -9.38
C GLU A 36 -12.91 -17.63 -8.50
N GLU A 37 -11.65 -17.56 -8.08
CA GLU A 37 -11.07 -16.37 -7.51
C GLU A 37 -11.36 -15.27 -8.54
N GLU A 38 -12.43 -14.52 -8.29
CA GLU A 38 -12.64 -13.23 -8.91
C GLU A 38 -11.46 -12.41 -8.41
N GLU A 39 -10.33 -12.50 -9.10
CA GLU A 39 -9.15 -11.65 -8.92
C GLU A 39 -9.65 -10.23 -9.20
N GLY A 40 -10.24 -9.64 -8.17
CA GLY A 40 -10.71 -8.28 -8.17
C GLY A 40 -9.54 -7.43 -8.58
N GLU A 41 -9.69 -6.74 -9.72
CA GLU A 41 -8.60 -6.02 -10.35
C GLU A 41 -7.93 -5.11 -9.32
N CYS A 42 -6.64 -5.34 -9.06
CA CYS A 42 -5.88 -4.59 -8.08
C CYS A 42 -6.07 -3.09 -8.30
N GLY A 43 -6.45 -2.34 -7.26
CA GLY A 43 -6.76 -0.90 -7.39
C GLY A 43 -5.59 -0.08 -7.95
N PHE A 44 -4.36 -0.53 -7.72
CA PHE A 44 -3.17 0.04 -8.35
C PHE A 44 -3.10 -0.26 -9.86
N CYS A 45 -3.34 -1.51 -10.27
CA CYS A 45 -3.38 -1.89 -11.68
C CYS A 45 -4.44 -1.09 -12.45
N LEU A 46 -5.64 -0.93 -11.85
CA LEU A 46 -6.71 -0.08 -12.39
C LEU A 46 -6.27 1.37 -12.58
N PHE A 47 -5.62 1.95 -11.57
CA PHE A 47 -5.09 3.30 -11.66
C PHE A 47 -4.02 3.42 -12.74
N MET A 48 -3.05 2.51 -12.78
CA MET A 48 -1.96 2.54 -13.75
C MET A 48 -2.48 2.42 -15.20
N LYS A 49 -3.43 1.50 -15.43
CA LYS A 49 -4.10 1.30 -16.72
C LYS A 49 -5.06 2.40 -17.12
N GLY A 50 -5.48 3.25 -16.17
CA GLY A 50 -6.36 4.39 -16.41
C GLY A 50 -5.64 5.65 -16.89
N GLY A 51 -4.31 5.69 -16.80
CA GLY A 51 -3.49 6.85 -17.16
C GLY A 51 -2.83 6.77 -18.54
N GLY A 52 -1.99 7.77 -18.84
CA GLY A 52 -1.30 7.89 -20.13
C GLY A 52 -0.21 6.84 -20.38
N CYS A 53 0.23 6.12 -19.33
CA CYS A 53 1.32 5.14 -19.39
C CYS A 53 0.82 3.69 -19.32
N LYS A 54 -0.41 3.45 -19.79
CA LYS A 54 -1.04 2.13 -19.76
C LYS A 54 -0.20 1.08 -20.50
N ASP A 55 0.35 1.44 -21.65
CA ASP A 55 1.07 0.50 -22.51
C ASP A 55 2.40 0.11 -21.85
N GLU A 56 3.15 1.08 -21.34
CA GLU A 56 4.38 0.84 -20.56
C GLU A 56 4.11 0.00 -19.31
N PHE A 57 2.98 0.23 -18.64
CA PHE A 57 2.59 -0.56 -17.47
C PHE A 57 2.24 -2.00 -17.83
N THR A 58 1.55 -2.21 -18.95
CA THR A 58 1.20 -3.56 -19.42
C THR A 58 2.44 -4.34 -19.82
N ASP A 59 3.40 -3.69 -20.47
CA ASP A 59 4.70 -4.30 -20.81
C ASP A 59 5.50 -4.64 -19.55
N TRP A 60 5.45 -3.79 -18.52
CA TRP A 60 6.04 -4.07 -17.23
C TRP A 60 5.38 -5.26 -16.53
N GLU A 61 4.06 -5.31 -16.43
CA GLU A 61 3.31 -6.44 -15.83
C GLU A 61 3.68 -7.76 -16.53
N LYS A 62 3.74 -7.76 -17.86
CA LYS A 62 4.17 -8.93 -18.64
C LYS A 62 5.60 -9.34 -18.31
N CYS A 63 6.52 -8.39 -18.20
CA CYS A 63 7.90 -8.69 -17.82
C CYS A 63 7.99 -9.31 -16.42
N VAL A 64 7.25 -8.76 -15.45
CA VAL A 64 7.18 -9.30 -14.08
C VAL A 64 6.64 -10.73 -14.09
N GLN A 65 5.53 -10.96 -14.79
CA GLN A 65 4.93 -12.28 -14.91
C GLN A 65 5.89 -13.30 -15.56
N GLU A 66 6.61 -12.90 -16.62
CA GLU A 66 7.62 -13.74 -17.26
C GLU A 66 8.78 -14.07 -16.32
N ALA A 67 9.28 -13.09 -15.58
CA ALA A 67 10.38 -13.29 -14.64
C ALA A 67 9.97 -14.17 -13.46
N GLU A 68 8.76 -14.00 -12.91
CA GLU A 68 8.22 -14.86 -11.85
C GLU A 68 8.04 -16.31 -12.35
N THR A 69 7.46 -16.48 -13.54
CA THR A 69 7.27 -17.80 -14.17
C THR A 69 8.59 -18.51 -14.37
N ASN A 70 9.64 -17.79 -14.78
CA ASN A 70 10.95 -18.34 -15.06
C ASN A 70 11.90 -18.33 -13.84
N ASN A 71 11.46 -17.84 -12.68
CA ASN A 71 12.28 -17.61 -11.48
C ASN A 71 13.55 -16.78 -11.77
N GLU A 72 13.41 -15.73 -12.60
CA GLU A 72 14.45 -14.76 -12.93
C GLU A 72 14.43 -13.57 -11.95
N ASP A 73 15.56 -12.90 -11.78
CA ASP A 73 15.63 -11.68 -10.97
C ASP A 73 14.90 -10.52 -11.69
N LEU A 74 13.87 -9.97 -11.02
CA LEU A 74 13.02 -8.90 -11.57
C LEU A 74 13.81 -7.61 -11.83
N LEU A 75 14.77 -7.28 -10.97
CA LEU A 75 15.56 -6.06 -11.10
C LEU A 75 16.47 -6.17 -12.32
N GLU A 76 17.11 -7.31 -12.54
CA GLU A 76 17.95 -7.53 -13.71
C GLU A 76 17.13 -7.64 -15.00
N LYS A 77 16.04 -8.42 -14.98
CA LYS A 77 15.25 -8.70 -16.18
C LYS A 77 14.42 -7.51 -16.63
N CYS A 78 13.76 -6.82 -15.70
CA CYS A 78 12.78 -5.79 -16.01
C CYS A 78 13.29 -4.36 -15.81
N ALA A 79 14.55 -4.14 -15.37
CA ALA A 79 15.10 -2.80 -15.13
C ALA A 79 14.82 -1.78 -16.23
N GLN A 80 15.03 -2.15 -17.50
CA GLN A 80 14.84 -1.23 -18.62
C GLN A 80 13.36 -0.86 -18.81
N ILE A 81 12.46 -1.82 -18.66
CA ILE A 81 11.02 -1.60 -18.80
C ILE A 81 10.49 -0.80 -17.61
N THR A 82 10.95 -1.11 -16.39
CA THR A 82 10.65 -0.32 -15.18
C THR A 82 11.12 1.13 -15.34
N ALA A 83 12.32 1.35 -15.89
CA ALA A 83 12.82 2.70 -16.15
C ALA A 83 11.98 3.45 -17.19
N ALA A 84 11.55 2.78 -18.27
CA ALA A 84 10.69 3.37 -19.28
C ALA A 84 9.31 3.74 -18.70
N LEU A 85 8.72 2.85 -17.89
CA LEU A 85 7.47 3.11 -17.19
C LEU A 85 7.59 4.34 -16.28
N LYS A 86 8.65 4.42 -15.48
CA LYS A 86 8.88 5.57 -14.61
C LYS A 86 9.05 6.87 -15.40
N GLN A 87 9.83 6.85 -16.48
CA GLN A 87 9.99 8.02 -17.35
C GLN A 87 8.66 8.49 -17.95
N CYS A 88 7.79 7.56 -18.34
CA CYS A 88 6.45 7.90 -18.77
C CYS A 88 5.65 8.55 -17.63
N MET A 89 5.64 7.95 -16.43
CA MET A 89 4.91 8.49 -15.28
C MET A 89 5.38 9.89 -14.89
N ASP A 90 6.69 10.15 -14.92
CA ASP A 90 7.25 11.47 -14.64
C ASP A 90 6.78 12.51 -15.68
N GLY A 91 6.68 12.11 -16.96
CA GLY A 91 6.12 12.94 -18.04
C GLY A 91 4.61 13.19 -17.93
N HIS A 92 3.90 12.30 -17.24
CA HIS A 92 2.47 12.36 -16.93
C HIS A 92 2.20 12.62 -15.44
N SER A 93 3.06 13.42 -14.82
CA SER A 93 3.07 13.62 -13.36
C SER A 93 1.79 14.23 -12.79
N ASP A 94 0.98 14.91 -13.59
CA ASP A 94 -0.33 15.43 -13.16
C ASP A 94 -1.32 14.31 -12.81
N TYR A 95 -1.29 13.22 -13.57
CA TYR A 95 -2.07 12.01 -13.27
C TYR A 95 -1.39 11.17 -12.18
N TYR A 96 -0.08 10.91 -12.31
CA TYR A 96 0.65 9.97 -11.45
C TYR A 96 1.19 10.57 -10.13
N GLU A 97 0.89 11.84 -9.84
CA GLU A 97 1.38 12.58 -8.66
C GLU A 97 1.33 11.81 -7.33
N PRO A 98 0.22 11.13 -6.99
CA PRO A 98 0.13 10.43 -5.70
C PRO A 98 1.17 9.31 -5.53
N ILE A 99 1.49 8.61 -6.64
CA ILE A 99 2.50 7.56 -6.64
C ILE A 99 3.88 8.19 -6.57
N LEU A 100 4.16 9.16 -7.44
CA LEU A 100 5.48 9.80 -7.55
C LEU A 100 5.90 10.49 -6.25
N ARG A 101 4.96 11.11 -5.53
CA ARG A 101 5.22 11.69 -4.21
C ARG A 101 5.60 10.63 -3.20
N THR A 102 4.86 9.52 -3.18
CA THR A 102 5.10 8.43 -2.24
C THR A 102 6.45 7.76 -2.49
N GLU A 103 6.78 7.52 -3.76
CA GLU A 103 8.07 6.98 -4.18
C GLU A 103 9.23 7.87 -3.73
N LYS A 104 9.15 9.18 -3.98
CA LYS A 104 10.19 10.14 -3.57
C LYS A 104 10.41 10.17 -2.05
N LEU A 105 9.33 10.12 -1.27
CA LEU A 105 9.43 10.06 0.19
C LEU A 105 10.07 8.76 0.67
N ALA A 106 9.74 7.63 0.04
CA ALA A 106 10.34 6.35 0.35
C ALA A 106 11.85 6.33 0.02
N GLU A 107 12.23 6.90 -1.12
CA GLU A 107 13.64 7.05 -1.52
C GLU A 107 14.42 7.92 -0.53
N GLU A 108 13.90 9.10 -0.18
CA GLU A 108 14.50 10.00 0.80
C GLU A 108 14.67 9.31 2.16
N GLN A 109 13.66 8.58 2.62
CA GLN A 109 13.71 7.82 3.87
C GLN A 109 14.79 6.74 3.84
N ALA A 110 14.89 5.98 2.74
CA ALA A 110 15.91 4.93 2.58
C ALA A 110 17.33 5.51 2.58
N ILE A 111 17.55 6.67 1.94
CA ILE A 111 18.84 7.36 1.97
C ILE A 111 19.22 7.78 3.40
N ILE A 112 18.28 8.36 4.16
CA ILE A 112 18.52 8.78 5.55
C ILE A 112 18.88 7.58 6.43
N GLU A 113 18.20 6.44 6.26
CA GLU A 113 18.49 5.22 7.02
C GLU A 113 19.88 4.68 6.70
N LEU A 114 20.25 4.57 5.42
CA LEU A 114 21.58 4.15 4.99
C LEU A 114 22.70 5.07 5.51
N GLU A 115 22.46 6.38 5.53
CA GLU A 115 23.42 7.34 6.10
C GLU A 115 23.59 7.17 7.61
N LYS A 116 22.51 6.91 8.33
CA LYS A 116 22.53 6.65 9.76
C LYS A 116 23.29 5.36 10.09
N GLU A 117 22.99 4.26 9.38
CA GLU A 117 23.70 3.00 9.53
C GLU A 117 25.21 3.16 9.28
N LYS A 118 25.57 3.94 8.25
CA LYS A 118 26.97 4.27 7.97
C LYS A 118 27.62 5.04 9.12
N GLN A 119 26.93 6.00 9.73
CA GLN A 119 27.45 6.74 10.89
C GLN A 119 27.60 5.86 12.13
N ASP A 120 26.66 4.95 12.39
CA ASP A 120 26.71 4.02 13.52
C ASP A 120 27.80 2.94 13.33
N SER A 121 28.19 2.64 12.10
CA SER A 121 29.26 1.66 11.77
C SER A 121 30.69 2.21 11.80
N LEU A 122 30.89 3.52 11.96
CA LEU A 122 32.23 4.12 12.09
C LEU A 122 32.77 3.88 13.52
N PRO A 123 33.98 3.31 13.70
CA PRO A 123 34.58 3.17 15.01
C PRO A 123 34.73 4.55 15.68
N ASN A 124 34.27 4.65 16.92
CA ASN A 124 34.54 5.79 17.79
C ASN A 124 36.07 5.91 17.94
N GLU A 125 36.71 6.82 17.19
CA GLU A 125 38.12 7.14 17.36
C GLU A 125 38.31 7.69 18.78
N PRO A 126 39.17 7.09 19.63
CA PRO A 126 39.43 7.62 20.96
C PRO A 126 39.98 9.04 20.84
N GLN A 127 39.21 10.03 21.28
CA GLN A 127 39.69 11.39 21.45
C GLN A 127 41.02 11.39 22.21
N PRO A 128 42.10 12.02 21.69
CA PRO A 128 43.33 12.16 22.45
C PRO A 128 43.02 12.98 23.71
N GLN A 129 43.20 12.32 24.86
CA GLN A 129 43.12 12.93 26.19
C GLN A 129 44.05 14.17 26.21
N PRO A 130 43.63 15.33 26.75
CA PRO A 130 44.56 16.43 26.98
C PRO A 130 45.58 15.97 28.02
N SER A 131 46.77 15.60 27.56
CA SER A 131 47.90 15.26 28.44
C SER A 131 48.24 16.50 29.27
N SER A 132 47.94 16.39 30.56
CA SER A 132 48.42 17.28 31.61
C SER A 132 49.96 17.30 31.58
N SER A 133 50.55 18.32 30.96
CA SER A 133 51.94 18.70 31.20
C SER A 133 51.96 19.87 32.18
N GLN A 134 52.20 19.52 33.44
CA GLN A 134 52.71 20.44 34.45
C GLN A 134 54.14 20.80 34.04
N ASP A 135 54.35 22.03 33.59
CA ASP A 135 55.67 22.63 33.58
C ASP A 135 55.78 23.57 34.79
N GLN A 136 56.46 23.05 35.81
CA GLN A 136 56.98 23.80 36.95
C GLN A 136 58.02 24.81 36.45
N LYS A 137 57.87 26.08 36.85
CA LYS A 137 58.96 27.03 36.93
C LYS A 137 58.80 27.94 38.13
#